data_AF-A0A2I1KTX2-F1
#
_entry.id   AF-A0A2I1KTX2-F1
#
_cell.length_a   1.000
_cell.length_b   1.000
_cell.length_c   1.000
_cell.angle_alpha   90.00
_cell.angle_beta   90.00
_cell.angle_gamma   90.00
#
_symmetry.space_group_name_H-M   'P 1'
#
loop_
_entity.id
_entity.type
_entity.pdbx_description
1 polymer ?
#
loop_
_entity_poly.entity_id
_entity_poly.type
_entity_poly.pdbx_seq_one_letter_code
_entity_poly.pdbx_strand_id
1 'polypeptide(L)'
;MYRLLCYPNEHHENRGSAVAPQIVHASPCLPLEREHTSSRTGCAVREGTMYVNNGYWDTYRTCWPAFNLLLPESSGQMLQGLLQLYRDGGWMGRWSAPGFVNCMVGTSSDVMFADAAAHGVELDEGTAYRSGLRNVLTPPDSEVVGRAGQGRFRFRDWVDTSVPEGLSWCLEGAINDAGLARWAARRART
;
A
#
# COMPACT_ATOMS: atom_id res chain seq x y z
N MET A 1 3.26 5.82 23.27
CA MET A 1 2.47 4.93 22.38
C MET A 1 1.35 5.65 21.63
N TYR A 2 0.64 6.63 22.20
CA TYR A 2 -0.48 7.34 21.53
C TYR A 2 -0.28 7.64 20.03
N ARG A 3 0.80 8.34 19.65
CA ARG A 3 1.07 8.72 18.25
C ARG A 3 1.25 7.54 17.29
N LEU A 4 1.73 6.41 17.78
CA LEU A 4 1.92 5.19 16.98
C LEU A 4 0.58 4.65 16.48
N LEU A 5 -0.50 4.85 17.25
CA LEU A 5 -1.84 4.30 16.96
C LEU A 5 -2.77 5.31 16.26
N CYS A 6 -2.24 6.45 15.79
CA CYS A 6 -3.04 7.44 15.08
C CYS A 6 -3.25 7.11 13.59
N TYR A 7 -2.39 6.27 13.01
CA TYR A 7 -2.40 5.93 11.57
C TYR A 7 -2.02 4.45 11.35
N PRO A 8 -2.48 3.83 10.25
CA PRO A 8 -3.45 4.35 9.28
C PRO A 8 -4.86 4.54 9.87
N ASN A 9 -5.73 5.27 9.16
CA ASN A 9 -7.11 5.50 9.59
C ASN A 9 -8.08 4.53 8.90
N GLU A 10 -9.12 4.13 9.62
CA GLU A 10 -10.24 3.38 9.04
C GLU A 10 -10.97 4.25 8.01
N HIS A 11 -11.26 3.66 6.85
CA HIS A 11 -12.01 4.29 5.75
C HIS A 11 -13.19 3.41 5.35
N HIS A 12 -13.83 2.78 6.34
CA HIS A 12 -14.96 1.90 6.12
C HIS A 12 -16.03 2.15 7.20
N GLU A 13 -17.27 1.83 6.87
CA GLU A 13 -18.44 2.07 7.70
C GLU A 13 -19.36 0.85 7.69
N ASN A 14 -20.16 0.70 8.75
CA ASN A 14 -21.23 -0.30 8.79
C ASN A 14 -22.51 0.30 8.18
N ARG A 15 -22.89 -0.17 6.98
CA ARG A 15 -24.16 0.18 6.33
C ARG A 15 -25.36 -0.59 6.89
N GLY A 16 -25.09 -1.71 7.57
CA GLY A 16 -26.10 -2.57 8.19
C GLY A 16 -26.51 -2.10 9.58
N SER A 17 -26.86 -3.05 10.44
CA SER A 17 -27.17 -2.79 11.86
C SER A 17 -26.05 -3.29 12.76
N ALA A 18 -26.11 -2.99 14.06
CA ALA A 18 -25.15 -3.51 15.03
C ALA A 18 -25.20 -5.06 15.16
N VAL A 19 -26.36 -5.67 14.89
CA VAL A 19 -26.56 -7.13 14.99
C VAL A 19 -26.39 -7.86 13.66
N ALA A 20 -26.41 -7.13 12.54
CA ALA A 20 -26.18 -7.64 11.20
C ALA A 20 -25.32 -6.64 10.43
N PRO A 21 -24.01 -6.57 10.74
CA PRO A 21 -23.12 -5.58 10.13
C PRO A 21 -22.90 -5.87 8.64
N GLN A 22 -22.86 -4.81 7.85
CA GLN A 22 -22.49 -4.82 6.44
C GLN A 22 -21.38 -3.80 6.25
N ILE A 23 -20.13 -4.26 6.36
CA ILE A 23 -18.97 -3.38 6.26
C ILE A 23 -18.71 -3.02 4.81
N VAL A 24 -18.71 -1.73 4.53
CA VAL A 24 -18.48 -1.17 3.20
C VAL A 24 -17.52 0.01 3.27
N HIS A 25 -16.87 0.34 2.17
CA HIS A 25 -16.07 1.55 2.03
C HIS A 25 -16.41 2.28 0.73
N ALA A 26 -16.26 3.60 0.76
CA ALA A 26 -16.34 4.44 -0.43
C ALA A 26 -14.94 4.49 -1.07
N SER A 27 -14.73 3.77 -2.16
CA SER A 27 -13.40 3.60 -2.75
C SER A 27 -12.86 4.93 -3.32
N PRO A 28 -11.71 5.42 -2.82
CA PRO A 28 -11.05 6.61 -3.37
C PRO A 28 -10.15 6.28 -4.57
N CYS A 29 -10.04 5.00 -4.96
CA CYS A 29 -9.17 4.54 -6.05
C CYS A 29 -9.90 4.37 -7.38
N LEU A 30 -11.24 4.32 -7.32
CA LEU A 30 -12.09 4.15 -8.49
C LEU A 30 -12.60 5.50 -8.99
N PRO A 31 -12.91 5.62 -10.31
CA PRO A 31 -13.62 6.76 -10.82
C PRO A 31 -14.92 7.01 -10.06
N LEU A 32 -15.30 8.28 -9.94
CA LEU A 32 -16.59 8.63 -9.36
C LEU A 32 -17.73 8.09 -10.24
N GLU A 33 -18.72 7.47 -9.61
CA GLU A 33 -19.96 7.05 -10.29
C GLU A 33 -20.89 8.25 -10.54
N ARG A 34 -20.71 9.33 -9.76
CA ARG A 34 -21.48 10.58 -9.81
C ARG A 34 -20.71 11.66 -9.05
N GLU A 35 -21.11 12.92 -9.19
CA GLU A 35 -20.56 13.99 -8.36
C GLU A 35 -20.94 13.82 -6.88
N HIS A 36 -20.05 14.27 -6.00
CA HIS A 36 -20.37 14.35 -4.57
C HIS A 36 -21.45 15.40 -4.32
N THR A 37 -22.31 15.14 -3.34
CA THR A 37 -23.20 16.15 -2.78
C THR A 37 -22.89 16.38 -1.31
N SER A 38 -23.51 17.37 -0.67
CA SER A 38 -23.38 17.62 0.76
C SER A 38 -23.80 16.44 1.66
N SER A 39 -24.52 15.46 1.12
CA SER A 39 -25.06 14.32 1.87
C SER A 39 -24.75 12.95 1.25
N ARG A 40 -24.08 12.88 0.09
CA ARG A 40 -23.81 11.62 -0.61
C ARG A 40 -22.44 11.61 -1.26
N THR A 41 -21.75 10.50 -1.09
CA THR A 41 -20.50 10.24 -1.82
C THR A 41 -20.78 9.92 -3.30
N GLY A 42 -19.90 10.45 -4.15
CA GLY A 42 -19.79 10.10 -5.56
C GLY A 42 -18.96 8.85 -5.81
N CYS A 43 -18.19 8.40 -4.81
CA CYS A 43 -17.36 7.21 -4.90
C CYS A 43 -18.21 5.95 -5.11
N ALA A 44 -17.64 5.00 -5.85
CA ALA A 44 -18.13 3.65 -5.88
C ALA A 44 -18.03 3.03 -4.47
N VAL A 45 -19.13 2.44 -4.00
CA VAL A 45 -19.16 1.73 -2.71
C VAL A 45 -18.81 0.26 -2.95
N ARG A 46 -17.90 -0.27 -2.12
CA ARG A 46 -17.42 -1.66 -2.18
C ARG A 46 -17.54 -2.31 -0.82
N GLU A 47 -17.67 -3.64 -0.82
CA GLU A 47 -17.72 -4.43 0.41
C GLU A 47 -16.33 -4.58 1.02
N GLY A 48 -16.27 -4.71 2.35
CA GLY A 48 -15.05 -4.99 3.10
C GLY A 48 -14.41 -3.74 3.72
N THR A 49 -13.36 -3.98 4.48
CA THR A 49 -12.61 -2.95 5.22
C THR A 49 -11.61 -2.24 4.32
N MET A 50 -11.38 -0.97 4.57
CA MET A 50 -10.33 -0.19 3.94
C MET A 50 -9.62 0.66 5.00
N TYR A 51 -8.32 0.84 4.83
CA TYR A 51 -7.51 1.78 5.60
C TYR A 51 -6.82 2.77 4.65
N VAL A 52 -6.63 4.00 5.12
CA VAL A 52 -6.04 5.11 4.34
C VAL A 52 -5.13 5.98 5.22
N ASN A 53 -4.62 7.09 4.69
CA ASN A 53 -3.77 8.05 5.41
C ASN A 53 -2.45 7.45 5.91
N ASN A 54 -1.67 6.86 5.00
CA ASN A 54 -0.34 6.33 5.31
C ASN A 54 0.65 6.66 4.19
N GLY A 55 1.81 7.19 4.57
CA GLY A 55 2.98 7.33 3.70
C GLY A 55 3.94 6.20 3.99
N TYR A 56 4.02 5.20 3.11
CA TYR A 56 4.79 4.00 3.42
C TYR A 56 6.28 4.27 3.55
N TRP A 57 6.81 5.26 2.81
CA TRP A 57 8.20 5.70 2.89
C TRP A 57 8.63 6.13 4.32
N ASP A 58 7.69 6.70 5.09
CA ASP A 58 7.92 7.05 6.50
C ASP A 58 7.76 5.83 7.41
N THR A 59 6.64 5.12 7.26
CA THR A 59 6.14 4.20 8.28
C THR A 59 6.78 2.81 8.23
N TYR A 60 7.31 2.37 7.09
CA TYR A 60 7.92 1.03 6.95
C TYR A 60 9.15 0.82 7.85
N ARG A 61 9.80 1.92 8.25
CA ARG A 61 11.07 1.90 8.98
C ARG A 61 10.88 1.53 10.45
N THR A 62 9.76 1.94 11.05
CA THR A 62 9.56 1.86 12.51
C THR A 62 8.14 1.51 12.91
N CYS A 63 7.13 2.14 12.30
CA CYS A 63 5.72 1.92 12.69
C CYS A 63 5.27 0.49 12.38
N TRP A 64 5.47 0.01 11.15
CA TRP A 64 5.06 -1.33 10.76
C TRP A 64 5.82 -2.45 11.50
N PRO A 65 7.15 -2.39 11.66
CA PRO A 65 7.85 -3.31 12.54
C PRO A 65 7.30 -3.33 13.97
N ALA A 66 6.95 -2.16 14.52
CA ALA A 66 6.34 -2.08 15.84
C ALA A 66 4.93 -2.70 15.88
N PHE A 67 4.09 -2.50 14.85
CA PHE A 67 2.79 -3.15 14.76
C PHE A 67 2.92 -4.66 14.64
N ASN A 68 3.83 -5.15 13.79
CA ASN A 68 4.06 -6.59 13.59
C ASN A 68 4.49 -7.27 14.89
N LEU A 69 5.33 -6.61 15.69
CA LEU A 69 5.84 -7.14 16.95
C LEU A 69 4.82 -7.05 18.10
N LEU A 70 4.16 -5.89 18.24
CA LEU A 70 3.38 -5.58 19.43
C LEU A 70 1.88 -5.86 19.26
N LEU A 71 1.37 -5.79 18.02
CA LEU A 71 -0.05 -5.83 17.68
C LEU A 71 -0.29 -6.64 16.39
N PRO A 72 0.17 -7.90 16.29
CA PRO A 72 0.17 -8.66 15.03
C PRO A 72 -1.22 -8.82 14.42
N GLU A 73 -2.26 -9.04 15.22
CA GLU A 73 -3.65 -9.15 14.73
C GLU A 73 -4.14 -7.84 14.11
N SER A 74 -3.95 -6.72 14.80
CA SER A 74 -4.31 -5.40 14.27
C SER A 74 -3.46 -5.03 13.05
N SER A 75 -2.17 -5.41 13.03
CA SER A 75 -1.29 -5.23 11.87
C SER A 75 -1.87 -5.96 10.66
N GLY A 76 -2.27 -7.22 10.80
CA GLY A 76 -2.91 -7.99 9.73
C GLY A 76 -4.18 -7.33 9.21
N GLN A 77 -5.07 -6.88 10.10
CA GLN A 77 -6.30 -6.18 9.73
C GLN A 77 -6.01 -4.88 8.94
N MET A 78 -5.08 -4.05 9.43
CA MET A 78 -4.70 -2.79 8.78
C MET A 78 -4.07 -3.05 7.41
N LEU A 79 -3.13 -4.01 7.32
CA LEU A 79 -2.48 -4.40 6.07
C LEU A 79 -3.47 -4.94 5.04
N GLN A 80 -4.45 -5.76 5.47
CA GLN A 80 -5.50 -6.25 4.58
C GLN A 80 -6.39 -5.13 4.04
N GLY A 81 -6.74 -4.14 4.87
CA GLY A 81 -7.54 -3.00 4.38
C GLY A 81 -6.74 -2.00 3.55
N LEU A 82 -5.43 -1.84 3.78
CA LEU A 82 -4.56 -1.08 2.87
C LEU A 82 -4.39 -1.79 1.52
N LEU A 83 -4.42 -3.13 1.51
CA LEU A 83 -4.35 -3.93 0.29
C LEU A 83 -5.56 -3.69 -0.63
N GLN A 84 -6.67 -3.13 -0.13
CA GLN A 84 -7.78 -2.68 -0.98
C GLN A 84 -7.40 -1.60 -1.98
N LEU A 85 -6.40 -0.76 -1.68
CA LEU A 85 -5.86 0.19 -2.67
C LEU A 85 -5.42 -0.53 -3.94
N TYR A 86 -4.78 -1.69 -3.80
CA TYR A 86 -4.37 -2.52 -4.93
C TYR A 86 -5.53 -3.28 -5.57
N ARG A 87 -6.46 -3.81 -4.77
CA ARG A 87 -7.62 -4.54 -5.30
C ARG A 87 -8.53 -3.63 -6.13
N ASP A 88 -8.75 -2.39 -5.69
CA ASP A 88 -9.60 -1.43 -6.38
C ASP A 88 -8.86 -0.67 -7.48
N GLY A 89 -7.65 -0.17 -7.19
CA GLY A 89 -6.92 0.73 -8.08
C GLY A 89 -5.87 0.06 -8.97
N GLY A 90 -5.62 -1.25 -8.80
CA GLY A 90 -4.62 -1.99 -9.57
C GLY A 90 -3.15 -1.67 -9.22
N TRP A 91 -2.92 -0.77 -8.27
CA TRP A 91 -1.61 -0.37 -7.77
C TRP A 91 -1.65 -0.23 -6.25
N MET A 92 -0.56 -0.59 -5.57
CA MET A 92 -0.39 -0.12 -4.19
C MET A 92 -0.09 1.37 -4.20
N GLY A 93 -0.71 2.10 -3.27
CA GLY A 93 -0.31 3.48 -3.01
C GLY A 93 1.15 3.54 -2.58
N ARG A 94 1.81 4.67 -2.84
CA ARG A 94 3.07 5.02 -2.15
C ARG A 94 2.76 5.85 -0.92
N TRP A 95 1.81 6.76 -1.11
CA TRP A 95 1.13 7.51 -0.07
C TRP A 95 -0.37 7.51 -0.38
N SER A 96 -1.21 7.23 0.62
CA SER A 96 -2.68 7.33 0.50
C SER A 96 -3.24 8.48 1.35
N ALA A 97 -4.07 9.36 0.80
CA ALA A 97 -4.81 10.38 1.56
C ALA A 97 -6.05 10.98 0.84
N PRO A 98 -7.21 10.30 0.82
CA PRO A 98 -7.41 8.87 1.10
C PRO A 98 -7.04 7.98 -0.09
N GLY A 99 -7.09 8.50 -1.32
CA GLY A 99 -6.64 7.84 -2.55
C GLY A 99 -5.14 8.03 -2.81
N PHE A 100 -4.67 7.70 -4.01
CA PHE A 100 -3.25 7.81 -4.36
C PHE A 100 -2.75 9.27 -4.38
N VAL A 101 -1.62 9.53 -3.74
CA VAL A 101 -0.95 10.84 -3.73
C VAL A 101 0.49 10.69 -4.23
N ASN A 102 0.90 11.57 -5.15
CA ASN A 102 2.29 11.65 -5.60
C ASN A 102 3.14 12.36 -4.53
N CYS A 103 3.58 11.61 -3.53
CA CYS A 103 4.40 12.15 -2.45
C CYS A 103 5.45 11.13 -1.98
N MET A 104 6.66 11.62 -1.74
CA MET A 104 7.92 10.85 -1.51
C MET A 104 8.30 9.94 -2.67
N VAL A 105 9.31 9.09 -2.46
CA VAL A 105 9.86 8.13 -3.43
C VAL A 105 9.69 6.70 -2.95
N GLY A 106 9.99 5.73 -3.82
CA GLY A 106 10.02 4.30 -3.48
C GLY A 106 8.65 3.64 -3.37
N THR A 107 8.64 2.32 -3.39
CA THR A 107 7.45 1.48 -3.17
C THR A 107 7.62 0.69 -1.88
N SER A 108 7.81 1.41 -0.76
CA SER A 108 8.13 0.81 0.55
C SER A 108 7.05 -0.13 1.11
N SER A 109 5.86 -0.17 0.51
CA SER A 109 4.87 -1.24 0.72
C SER A 109 5.47 -2.63 0.47
N ASP A 110 6.39 -2.75 -0.49
CA ASP A 110 7.13 -3.98 -0.81
C ASP A 110 7.85 -4.55 0.42
N VAL A 111 8.52 -3.69 1.20
CA VAL A 111 9.25 -4.07 2.42
C VAL A 111 8.29 -4.26 3.58
N MET A 112 7.31 -3.36 3.71
CA MET A 112 6.28 -3.41 4.76
C MET A 112 5.55 -4.76 4.80
N PHE A 113 5.05 -5.23 3.64
CA PHE A 113 4.37 -6.52 3.58
C PHE A 113 5.34 -7.70 3.69
N ALA A 114 6.55 -7.59 3.13
CA ALA A 114 7.57 -8.62 3.27
C ALA A 114 7.95 -8.84 4.75
N ASP A 115 8.06 -7.76 5.53
CA ASP A 115 8.36 -7.81 6.96
C ASP A 115 7.22 -8.44 7.76
N ALA A 116 5.98 -8.03 7.49
CA ALA A 116 4.79 -8.61 8.13
C ALA A 116 4.70 -10.13 7.89
N ALA A 117 4.88 -10.55 6.64
CA ALA A 117 4.91 -11.96 6.27
C ALA A 117 6.13 -12.71 6.87
N ALA A 118 7.22 -12.03 7.22
CA ALA A 118 8.37 -12.65 7.91
C ALA A 118 8.11 -12.89 9.39
N HIS A 119 7.26 -12.08 10.00
CA HIS A 119 6.87 -12.17 11.40
C HIS A 119 5.58 -12.98 11.63
N GLY A 120 5.06 -13.65 10.59
CA GLY A 120 3.86 -14.50 10.71
C GLY A 120 2.57 -13.70 10.93
N VAL A 121 2.53 -12.44 10.50
CA VAL A 121 1.28 -11.67 10.49
C VAL A 121 0.34 -12.25 9.44
N GLU A 122 -0.89 -12.53 9.84
CA GLU A 122 -1.93 -13.10 8.97
C GLU A 122 -2.45 -12.05 7.98
N LEU A 123 -2.23 -12.27 6.67
CA LEU A 123 -2.74 -11.45 5.57
C LEU A 123 -2.81 -12.24 4.25
N ASP A 124 -3.46 -11.68 3.23
CA ASP A 124 -3.44 -12.22 1.87
C ASP A 124 -2.06 -12.00 1.21
N GLU A 125 -1.12 -12.86 1.60
CA GLU A 125 0.28 -12.82 1.19
C GLU A 125 0.43 -12.90 -0.34
N GLY A 126 -0.43 -13.67 -1.01
CA GLY A 126 -0.40 -13.83 -2.46
C GLY A 126 -0.74 -12.53 -3.20
N THR A 127 -1.80 -11.84 -2.77
CA THR A 127 -2.16 -10.54 -3.35
C THR A 127 -1.13 -9.47 -3.01
N ALA A 128 -0.64 -9.45 -1.77
CA ALA A 128 0.39 -8.51 -1.34
C ALA A 128 1.69 -8.68 -2.15
N TYR A 129 2.15 -9.92 -2.37
CA TYR A 129 3.33 -10.20 -3.18
C TYR A 129 3.13 -9.81 -4.66
N ARG A 130 1.96 -10.12 -5.25
CA ARG A 130 1.63 -9.67 -6.62
C ARG A 130 1.65 -8.15 -6.75
N SER A 131 1.25 -7.43 -5.72
CA SER A 131 1.28 -5.97 -5.71
C SER A 131 2.71 -5.41 -5.78
N GLY A 132 3.67 -6.07 -5.11
CA GLY A 132 5.08 -5.71 -5.22
C GLY A 132 5.69 -6.09 -6.57
N LEU A 133 5.30 -7.24 -7.14
CA LEU A 133 5.68 -7.59 -8.51
C LEU A 133 5.16 -6.57 -9.53
N ARG A 134 3.95 -6.03 -9.34
CA ARG A 134 3.41 -4.96 -10.18
C ARG A 134 4.32 -3.72 -10.15
N ASN A 135 4.80 -3.31 -8.97
CA ASN A 135 5.72 -2.18 -8.79
C ASN A 135 7.03 -2.33 -9.58
N VAL A 136 7.61 -3.55 -9.58
CA VAL A 136 8.90 -3.83 -10.25
C VAL A 136 8.73 -4.05 -11.75
N LEU A 137 7.70 -4.79 -12.17
CA LEU A 137 7.62 -5.32 -13.52
C LEU A 137 6.91 -4.39 -14.50
N THR A 138 6.10 -3.45 -14.01
CA THR A 138 5.31 -2.55 -14.85
C THR A 138 5.76 -1.10 -14.66
N PRO A 139 6.12 -0.37 -15.73
CA PRO A 139 6.22 1.08 -15.67
C PRO A 139 4.86 1.69 -15.30
N PRO A 140 4.79 2.66 -14.37
CA PRO A 140 3.53 3.28 -14.02
C PRO A 140 3.00 4.16 -15.16
N ASP A 141 1.68 4.25 -15.26
CA ASP A 141 0.92 5.08 -16.20
C ASP A 141 0.63 6.49 -15.64
N SER A 142 1.00 6.74 -14.38
CA SER A 142 0.77 7.97 -13.65
C SER A 142 1.86 8.18 -12.59
N GLU A 143 2.13 9.44 -12.22
CA GLU A 143 3.15 9.77 -11.21
C GLU A 143 2.73 9.41 -9.77
N VAL A 144 1.44 9.22 -9.51
CA VAL A 144 0.93 8.93 -8.15
C VAL A 144 1.16 7.47 -7.71
N VAL A 145 1.61 6.59 -8.61
CA VAL A 145 1.75 5.13 -8.37
C VAL A 145 3.05 4.57 -8.94
N GLY A 146 3.44 3.38 -8.50
CA GLY A 146 4.61 2.67 -9.01
C GLY A 146 5.92 3.45 -8.87
N ARG A 147 6.94 3.05 -9.64
CA ARG A 147 8.29 3.61 -9.52
C ARG A 147 8.58 4.62 -10.63
N ALA A 148 8.99 5.84 -10.26
CA ALA A 148 9.40 6.83 -11.25
C ALA A 148 10.66 6.36 -12.00
N GLY A 149 10.72 6.58 -13.32
CA GLY A 149 11.88 6.16 -14.13
C GLY A 149 12.02 4.66 -14.39
N GLN A 150 11.09 3.82 -13.91
CA GLN A 150 11.16 2.34 -13.97
C GLN A 150 11.39 1.80 -15.39
N GLY A 151 10.80 2.45 -16.41
CA GLY A 151 10.92 2.03 -17.81
C GLY A 151 12.36 1.99 -18.34
N ARG A 152 13.24 2.85 -17.83
CA ARG A 152 14.67 2.87 -18.18
C ARG A 152 15.54 2.22 -17.11
N PHE A 153 15.20 2.44 -15.84
CA PHE A 153 15.93 1.91 -14.68
C PHE A 153 16.22 0.41 -14.80
N ARG A 154 15.21 -0.38 -15.18
CA ARG A 154 15.32 -1.84 -15.29
C ARG A 154 16.36 -2.37 -16.28
N PHE A 155 16.90 -1.50 -17.14
CA PHE A 155 17.94 -1.84 -18.13
C PHE A 155 19.29 -1.17 -17.84
N ARG A 156 19.33 -0.26 -16.86
CA ARG A 156 20.52 0.55 -16.54
C ARG A 156 20.98 0.41 -15.09
N ASP A 157 20.18 -0.22 -14.24
CA ASP A 157 20.41 -0.37 -12.79
C ASP A 157 20.43 0.97 -12.00
N TRP A 158 20.10 2.08 -12.66
CA TRP A 158 19.94 3.39 -12.03
C TRP A 158 18.84 4.24 -12.69
N VAL A 159 18.28 5.14 -11.90
CA VAL A 159 17.31 6.17 -12.30
C VAL A 159 18.09 7.39 -12.76
N ASP A 160 17.67 7.95 -13.89
CA ASP A 160 18.35 9.08 -14.54
C ASP A 160 18.26 10.36 -13.70
N THR A 161 19.28 11.22 -13.79
CA THR A 161 19.28 12.56 -13.16
C THR A 161 18.18 13.48 -13.70
N SER A 162 17.60 13.17 -14.86
CA SER A 162 16.43 13.86 -15.39
C SER A 162 15.14 13.56 -14.61
N VAL A 163 15.12 12.50 -13.79
CA VAL A 163 14.00 12.19 -12.90
C VAL A 163 14.24 12.93 -11.58
N PRO A 164 13.29 13.75 -11.11
CA PRO A 164 13.39 14.38 -9.79
C PRO A 164 13.67 13.33 -8.72
N GLU A 165 14.61 13.62 -7.83
CA GLU A 165 15.00 12.72 -6.72
C GLU A 165 15.57 11.37 -7.19
N GLY A 166 16.15 11.31 -8.40
CA GLY A 166 16.62 10.07 -9.02
C GLY A 166 17.54 9.22 -8.14
N LEU A 167 18.46 9.83 -7.37
CA LEU A 167 19.28 9.10 -6.40
C LEU A 167 18.43 8.40 -5.33
N SER A 168 17.45 9.10 -4.76
CA SER A 168 16.54 8.55 -3.75
C SER A 168 15.69 7.42 -4.32
N TRP A 169 15.24 7.55 -5.57
CA TRP A 169 14.54 6.48 -6.29
C TRP A 169 15.42 5.25 -6.51
N CYS A 170 16.70 5.42 -6.87
CA CYS A 170 17.64 4.30 -6.97
C CYS A 170 17.77 3.55 -5.63
N LEU A 171 18.01 4.30 -4.55
CA LEU A 171 18.28 3.72 -3.24
C LEU A 171 17.05 3.01 -2.67
N GLU A 172 15.88 3.66 -2.69
CA GLU A 172 14.65 3.02 -2.23
C GLU A 172 14.28 1.84 -3.12
N GLY A 173 14.44 1.95 -4.45
CA GLY A 173 14.23 0.85 -5.38
C GLY A 173 15.06 -0.39 -5.03
N ALA A 174 16.35 -0.20 -4.74
CA ALA A 174 17.24 -1.29 -4.33
C ALA A 174 16.81 -1.93 -2.99
N ILE A 175 16.39 -1.10 -2.01
CA ILE A 175 15.86 -1.59 -0.72
C ILE A 175 14.57 -2.40 -0.94
N ASN A 176 13.67 -1.90 -1.78
CA ASN A 176 12.39 -2.54 -2.08
C ASN A 176 12.61 -3.87 -2.82
N ASP A 177 13.55 -3.92 -3.78
CA ASP A 177 13.93 -5.13 -4.50
C ASP A 177 14.55 -6.18 -3.57
N ALA A 178 15.41 -5.76 -2.64
CA ALA A 178 15.94 -6.65 -1.61
C ALA A 178 14.83 -7.23 -0.71
N GLY A 179 13.84 -6.42 -0.35
CA GLY A 179 12.66 -6.86 0.40
C GLY A 179 11.87 -7.95 -0.35
N LEU A 180 11.55 -7.71 -1.63
CA LEU A 180 10.84 -8.67 -2.48
C LEU A 180 11.66 -9.94 -2.73
N ALA A 181 12.96 -9.82 -2.97
CA ALA A 181 13.84 -10.97 -3.20
C ALA A 181 13.91 -11.87 -1.95
N ARG A 182 14.05 -11.29 -0.75
CA ARG A 182 14.02 -12.04 0.50
C ARG A 182 12.66 -12.70 0.74
N TRP A 183 11.58 -12.01 0.40
CA TRP A 183 10.24 -12.58 0.48
C TRP A 183 10.07 -13.78 -0.46
N ALA A 184 10.48 -13.65 -1.72
CA ALA A 184 10.45 -14.73 -2.70
C ALA A 184 11.26 -15.96 -2.24
N ALA A 185 12.46 -15.74 -1.71
CA ALA A 185 13.32 -16.80 -1.19
C ALA A 185 12.70 -17.57 -0.01
N ARG A 186 11.90 -16.89 0.84
CA ARG A 186 11.16 -17.55 1.93
C ARG A 186 10.01 -18.39 1.38
N ARG A 187 9.21 -17.83 0.47
CA ARG A 187 8.07 -18.50 -0.17
C ARG A 187 8.49 -19.74 -0.97
N ALA A 188 9.70 -19.77 -1.52
CA ALA A 188 10.21 -20.92 -2.25
C ALA A 188 10.63 -22.11 -1.35
N ARG A 189 10.70 -21.92 -0.03
CA ARG A 189 11.09 -22.95 0.95
C ARG A 189 9.91 -23.59 1.67
N THR A 190 8.72 -23.01 1.53
CA THR A 190 7.46 -23.42 2.15
C THR A 190 6.57 -24.10 1.13
#